data_AF-A0AAU7RX25-F1
#
_entry.id   AF-A0AAU7RX25-F1
#
_cell.length_a   1.000
_cell.length_b   1.000
_cell.length_c   1.000
_cell.angle_alpha   90.00
_cell.angle_beta   90.00
_cell.angle_gamma   90.00
#
_symmetry.space_group_name_H-M   'P 1'
#
loop_
_entity.id
_entity.type
_entity.pdbx_description
1 polymer ?
#
loop_
_entity_poly.entity_id
_entity_poly.type
_entity_poly.pdbx_seq_one_letter_code
_entity_poly.pdbx_strand_id
1 'polypeptide(L)'
;MNRFVKLSFALAMTATVSMLALTDAQAQYYRSGNGNTVLVTPDGRILDQYPYGGGYSMARDGRGRRVLVDAYGNVVATEMKASTYYPRAPARDTYGNNGGRYGDTQLSNNGDYQDYRQYRTDSYGNYDGAPNNGYDQQDRGVVTGGIPRDGDIQRQPLDNQPLPGKNQGQTNQNGSDYASIDPQQSTPDIVNKPADEPVITLKGKSKMEITALEVFLARQGISPGAIDGRMGANVTKAIYAYQQMTGQTLDPNNTDAILEQLRMSGGMPIVNYTITAADAAGPYVASIPEDYAAKSQMPSLGYTSTTEMLAERFHMDESYLKALNPGVDFTVPGSTIKVVNTGPGKTGTVAKILADKGRKQVFAYDANGTLIAAYPASIGSADTPSPSGTVTVERVAFNPGYTYNPKINFQQAGNDKVLNIPPGPNGPVGTVWMALSKPTYGIHGTPDPSRIGKTQSHGCVRLTNWDATELAKMVKPGVVVEFVD
;
A
#
# COMPACT_ATOMS: atom_id res chain seq x y z
N MET A 1 55.05 -52.34 -34.42
CA MET A 1 55.47 -51.83 -35.76
C MET A 1 54.28 -51.04 -36.26
N ASN A 2 54.21 -49.73 -36.51
CA ASN A 2 55.07 -48.57 -36.79
C ASN A 2 54.14 -47.34 -36.53
N ARG A 3 54.49 -46.09 -36.26
CA ARG A 3 55.70 -45.31 -36.05
C ARG A 3 55.26 -43.95 -35.49
N PHE A 4 56.11 -43.38 -34.64
CA PHE A 4 56.11 -41.97 -34.23
C PHE A 4 56.28 -41.02 -35.44
N VAL A 5 55.62 -39.84 -35.40
CA VAL A 5 56.23 -38.56 -35.84
C VAL A 5 55.70 -37.43 -34.95
N LYS A 6 56.63 -36.81 -34.20
CA LYS A 6 56.53 -35.44 -33.67
C LYS A 6 57.07 -34.50 -34.77
N LEU A 7 56.47 -33.34 -34.97
CA LEU A 7 57.20 -32.14 -35.38
C LEU A 7 56.49 -30.89 -34.87
N SER A 8 57.24 -30.09 -34.11
CA SER A 8 56.87 -28.75 -33.64
C SER A 8 57.57 -27.73 -34.52
N PHE A 9 56.91 -26.66 -34.95
CA PHE A 9 57.53 -25.33 -35.10
C PHE A 9 56.43 -24.24 -35.12
N ALA A 10 56.79 -23.09 -34.56
CA ALA A 10 55.89 -22.07 -34.04
C ALA A 10 55.67 -20.86 -34.98
N LEU A 11 54.58 -20.14 -34.65
CA LEU A 11 54.40 -18.68 -34.71
C LEU A 11 53.95 -18.02 -36.04
N ALA A 12 52.66 -17.67 -36.10
CA ALA A 12 52.20 -16.34 -36.56
C ALA A 12 50.81 -16.04 -35.97
N MET A 13 50.69 -14.86 -35.36
CA MET A 13 49.47 -14.28 -34.77
C MET A 13 48.32 -14.15 -35.77
N THR A 14 47.09 -14.44 -35.32
CA THR A 14 45.91 -13.61 -35.61
C THR A 14 44.81 -13.99 -34.62
N ALA A 15 44.56 -13.11 -33.65
CA ALA A 15 43.42 -13.21 -32.75
C ALA A 15 42.20 -12.65 -33.48
N THR A 16 41.30 -13.51 -33.97
CA THR A 16 39.95 -13.10 -34.38
C THR A 16 39.06 -13.10 -33.14
N VAL A 17 38.85 -11.91 -32.58
CA VAL A 17 37.79 -11.64 -31.60
C VAL A 17 36.47 -11.60 -32.36
N SER A 18 35.64 -12.63 -32.20
CA SER A 18 34.24 -12.59 -32.62
C SER A 18 33.47 -11.69 -31.65
N MET A 19 33.35 -10.40 -31.98
CA MET A 19 32.39 -9.51 -31.33
C MET A 19 30.98 -9.91 -31.76
N LEU A 20 30.20 -10.48 -30.84
CA LEU A 20 28.75 -10.42 -30.93
C LEU A 20 28.33 -9.00 -30.54
N ALA A 21 28.27 -8.12 -31.54
CA ALA A 21 27.61 -6.84 -31.40
C ALA A 21 26.10 -7.10 -31.31
N LEU A 22 25.53 -6.83 -30.13
CA LEU A 22 24.09 -6.59 -30.00
C LEU A 22 23.78 -5.38 -30.88
N THR A 23 22.97 -5.60 -31.92
CA THR A 23 22.49 -4.53 -32.78
C THR A 23 21.58 -3.62 -31.97
N ASP A 24 22.01 -2.37 -31.82
CA ASP A 24 21.17 -1.27 -31.36
C ASP A 24 19.90 -1.19 -32.22
N ALA A 25 18.76 -1.45 -31.60
CA ALA A 25 17.47 -1.16 -32.19
C ALA A 25 17.35 0.36 -32.36
N GLN A 26 17.34 0.81 -33.61
CA GLN A 26 17.03 2.20 -33.95
C GLN A 26 15.63 2.54 -33.44
N ALA A 27 15.55 3.33 -32.36
CA ALA A 27 14.31 3.92 -31.90
C ALA A 27 13.87 5.00 -32.91
N GLN A 28 12.87 4.67 -33.72
CA GLN A 28 12.14 5.66 -34.51
C GLN A 28 11.37 6.57 -33.55
N TYR A 29 11.73 7.85 -33.50
CA TYR A 29 10.95 8.90 -32.86
C TYR A 29 9.56 8.98 -33.50
N TYR A 30 8.54 8.44 -32.83
CA TYR A 30 7.17 8.63 -33.28
C TYR A 30 6.63 9.97 -32.78
N ARG A 31 6.84 10.99 -33.61
CA ARG A 31 6.13 12.28 -33.58
C ARG A 31 4.71 12.02 -34.06
N SER A 32 3.79 11.67 -33.17
CA SER A 32 2.37 11.55 -33.51
C SER A 32 1.84 12.91 -33.96
N GLY A 33 1.73 13.12 -35.28
CA GLY A 33 0.79 13.99 -36.02
C GLY A 33 0.64 15.48 -35.68
N ASN A 34 0.77 15.88 -34.42
CA ASN A 34 0.81 17.23 -33.90
C ASN A 34 1.98 17.29 -32.91
N GLY A 35 3.08 17.93 -33.31
CA GLY A 35 4.36 17.96 -32.58
C GLY A 35 4.36 18.72 -31.25
N ASN A 36 3.27 18.67 -30.48
CA ASN A 36 3.11 19.42 -29.23
C ASN A 36 2.47 18.61 -28.09
N THR A 37 2.43 17.28 -28.18
CA THR A 37 1.84 16.41 -27.14
C THR A 37 2.77 15.25 -26.77
N VAL A 38 2.89 14.96 -25.47
CA VAL A 38 3.69 13.88 -24.87
C VAL A 38 2.81 12.99 -24.01
N LEU A 39 3.13 11.71 -23.92
CA LEU A 39 2.47 10.78 -22.99
C LEU A 39 3.26 10.77 -21.68
N VAL A 40 2.60 11.13 -20.59
CA VAL A 40 3.22 11.22 -19.26
C VAL A 40 2.65 10.15 -18.36
N THR A 41 3.49 9.27 -17.83
CA THR A 41 3.09 8.21 -16.90
C THR A 41 2.64 8.79 -15.55
N PRO A 42 1.92 8.02 -14.70
CA PRO A 42 1.54 8.47 -13.35
C PRO A 42 2.71 8.92 -12.46
N ASP A 43 3.89 8.36 -12.66
CA ASP A 43 5.16 8.72 -12.00
C ASP A 43 5.91 9.88 -12.70
N GLY A 44 5.31 10.50 -13.71
CA GLY A 44 5.79 11.74 -14.33
C GLY A 44 6.84 11.58 -15.42
N ARG A 45 7.16 10.36 -15.86
CA ARG A 45 8.08 10.10 -16.98
C ARG A 45 7.37 10.28 -18.32
N ILE A 46 8.09 10.73 -19.33
CA ILE A 46 7.58 10.73 -20.71
C ILE A 46 7.76 9.32 -21.29
N LEU A 47 6.70 8.80 -21.93
CA LEU A 47 6.79 7.59 -22.73
C LEU A 47 7.28 7.94 -24.13
N ASP A 48 8.39 7.34 -24.54
CA ASP A 48 8.98 7.52 -25.86
C ASP A 48 8.28 6.68 -26.95
N GLN A 49 7.45 5.71 -26.55
CA GLN A 49 6.65 4.87 -27.43
C GLN A 49 5.38 4.36 -26.73
N TYR A 50 4.33 4.05 -27.51
CA TYR A 50 3.19 3.30 -26.96
C TYR A 50 3.67 1.92 -26.51
N PRO A 51 3.25 1.44 -25.33
CA PRO A 51 3.59 0.10 -24.88
C PRO A 51 3.09 -0.94 -25.89
N TYR A 52 4.02 -1.72 -26.43
CA TYR A 52 3.76 -2.69 -27.49
C TYR A 52 3.18 -3.98 -26.88
N GLY A 53 2.01 -4.39 -27.37
CA GLY A 53 1.25 -5.53 -26.83
C GLY A 53 -0.20 -5.12 -26.65
N GLY A 54 -1.08 -5.63 -27.54
CA GLY A 54 -2.49 -5.26 -27.57
C GLY A 54 -3.19 -5.53 -26.23
N GLY A 55 -3.38 -4.47 -25.45
CA GLY A 55 -4.08 -4.50 -24.16
C GLY A 55 -4.36 -3.11 -23.62
N TYR A 56 -4.19 -2.06 -24.44
CA TYR A 56 -4.39 -0.68 -24.04
C TYR A 56 -5.48 -0.02 -24.87
N SER A 57 -6.33 0.75 -24.22
CA SER A 57 -7.36 1.55 -24.85
C SER A 57 -7.15 3.04 -24.55
N MET A 58 -7.47 3.90 -25.50
CA MET A 58 -7.47 5.34 -25.26
C MET A 58 -8.82 5.75 -24.69
N ALA A 59 -8.82 6.34 -23.50
CA ALA A 59 -9.99 6.89 -22.83
C ALA A 59 -9.82 8.40 -22.58
N ARG A 60 -10.83 9.04 -21.98
CA ARG A 60 -10.74 10.40 -21.44
C ARG A 60 -10.92 10.37 -19.94
N ASP A 61 -10.12 11.13 -19.21
CA ASP A 61 -10.27 11.30 -17.77
C ASP A 61 -11.41 12.27 -17.42
N GLY A 62 -11.71 12.41 -16.12
CA GLY A 62 -12.73 13.35 -15.62
C GLY A 62 -12.44 14.83 -15.87
N ARG A 63 -11.30 15.16 -16.49
CA ARG A 63 -10.90 16.51 -16.93
C ARG A 63 -10.87 16.63 -18.46
N GLY A 64 -11.36 15.61 -19.19
CA GLY A 64 -11.43 15.57 -20.64
C GLY A 64 -10.10 15.28 -21.35
N ARG A 65 -9.02 15.00 -20.61
CA ARG A 65 -7.68 14.70 -21.16
C ARG A 65 -7.64 13.28 -21.67
N ARG A 66 -6.92 13.05 -22.75
CA ARG A 66 -6.74 11.70 -23.31
C ARG A 66 -5.79 10.92 -22.41
N VAL A 67 -6.17 9.69 -22.05
CA VAL A 67 -5.38 8.79 -21.20
C VAL A 67 -5.29 7.42 -21.86
N LEU A 68 -4.15 6.77 -21.66
CA LEU A 68 -3.94 5.38 -22.03
C LEU A 68 -4.32 4.51 -20.84
N VAL A 69 -5.20 3.55 -21.04
CA VAL A 69 -5.74 2.67 -19.99
C VAL A 69 -5.43 1.22 -20.33
N ASP A 70 -4.93 0.45 -19.37
CA ASP A 70 -4.70 -1.00 -19.55
C ASP A 70 -6.00 -1.82 -19.53
N ALA A 71 -5.90 -3.13 -19.79
CA ALA A 71 -7.04 -4.05 -19.78
C ALA A 71 -7.72 -4.21 -18.41
N TYR A 72 -7.09 -3.71 -17.34
CA TYR A 72 -7.60 -3.74 -15.97
C TYR A 72 -8.21 -2.39 -15.53
N GLY A 73 -8.24 -1.39 -16.42
CA GLY A 73 -8.82 -0.08 -16.15
C GLY A 73 -7.86 0.94 -15.51
N ASN A 74 -6.56 0.64 -15.39
CA ASN A 74 -5.59 1.57 -14.81
C ASN A 74 -5.05 2.55 -15.85
N VAL A 75 -4.85 3.82 -15.46
CA VAL A 75 -4.21 4.81 -16.33
C VAL A 75 -2.71 4.58 -16.38
N VAL A 76 -2.21 4.21 -17.56
CA VAL A 76 -0.79 3.96 -17.86
C VAL A 76 -0.07 5.25 -18.25
N ALA A 77 -0.75 6.17 -18.94
CA ALA A 77 -0.21 7.47 -19.29
C ALA A 77 -1.32 8.50 -19.58
N THR A 78 -1.01 9.78 -19.42
CA THR A 78 -1.87 10.91 -19.78
C THR A 78 -1.22 11.70 -20.91
N GLU A 79 -1.97 12.00 -21.96
CA GLU A 79 -1.53 12.87 -23.03
C GLU A 79 -1.56 14.34 -22.55
N MET A 80 -0.39 14.98 -22.56
CA MET A 80 -0.17 16.35 -22.09
C MET A 80 0.49 17.18 -23.18
N LYS A 81 0.16 18.47 -23.28
CA LYS A 81 0.90 19.36 -24.18
C LYS A 81 2.35 19.51 -23.71
N ALA A 82 3.30 19.39 -24.62
CA ALA A 82 4.73 19.52 -24.32
C ALA A 82 5.04 20.90 -23.69
N SER A 83 4.34 21.96 -24.12
CA SER A 83 4.47 23.30 -23.55
C SER A 83 3.94 23.45 -22.11
N THR A 84 3.17 22.48 -21.61
CA THR A 84 2.59 22.49 -20.25
C THR A 84 3.24 21.45 -19.34
N TYR A 85 4.15 20.64 -19.89
CA TYR A 85 4.93 19.66 -19.13
C TYR A 85 6.25 20.30 -18.69
N TYR A 86 6.44 20.45 -17.38
CA TYR A 86 7.68 20.89 -16.76
C TYR A 86 8.34 19.70 -16.07
N PRO A 87 9.37 19.07 -16.66
CA PRO A 87 10.13 18.05 -15.95
C PRO A 87 10.80 18.69 -14.74
N ARG A 88 10.74 18.01 -13.58
CA ARG A 88 11.45 18.45 -12.38
C ARG A 88 12.95 18.48 -12.69
N ALA A 89 13.59 19.64 -12.59
CA ALA A 89 15.00 19.78 -12.93
C ALA A 89 15.88 18.87 -12.04
N PRO A 90 16.88 18.16 -12.60
CA PRO A 90 17.85 17.44 -11.78
C PRO A 90 18.67 18.45 -10.96
N ALA A 91 18.74 18.22 -9.65
CA ALA A 91 19.55 19.05 -8.75
C ALA A 91 21.03 18.88 -9.10
N ARG A 92 21.71 20.00 -9.29
CA ARG A 92 23.12 20.07 -9.70
C ARG A 92 24.01 19.98 -8.46
N ASP A 93 24.83 18.94 -8.38
CA ASP A 93 25.84 18.79 -7.32
C ASP A 93 26.82 19.96 -7.33
N THR A 94 27.04 20.51 -6.13
CA THR A 94 28.01 21.57 -5.88
C THR A 94 29.22 20.95 -5.16
N TYR A 95 30.35 20.79 -5.86
CA TYR A 95 31.69 20.72 -5.25
C TYR A 95 32.78 21.20 -6.21
N GLY A 96 33.38 22.35 -5.89
CA GLY A 96 34.82 22.61 -5.83
C GLY A 96 35.74 22.38 -7.04
N ASN A 97 35.86 23.42 -7.88
CA ASN A 97 37.10 24.11 -8.31
C ASN A 97 38.39 23.31 -8.65
N ASN A 98 38.81 23.28 -9.92
CA ASN A 98 40.07 23.89 -10.38
C ASN A 98 40.08 24.13 -11.90
N GLY A 99 40.82 25.16 -12.32
CA GLY A 99 40.65 25.89 -13.58
C GLY A 99 41.11 25.24 -14.88
N GLY A 100 40.62 25.81 -16.00
CA GLY A 100 41.08 25.51 -17.35
C GLY A 100 40.12 25.94 -18.45
N ARG A 101 40.15 27.23 -18.84
CA ARG A 101 39.56 27.74 -20.10
C ARG A 101 40.17 26.97 -21.28
N TYR A 102 39.33 26.46 -22.20
CA TYR A 102 39.35 26.68 -23.66
C TYR A 102 38.30 25.78 -24.34
N GLY A 103 37.52 26.34 -25.27
CA GLY A 103 36.78 25.57 -26.29
C GLY A 103 35.25 25.72 -26.32
N ASP A 104 34.75 26.92 -26.60
CA ASP A 104 33.43 27.12 -27.21
C ASP A 104 33.60 27.20 -28.75
N THR A 105 32.50 27.06 -29.47
CA THR A 105 32.24 27.12 -30.93
C THR A 105 32.15 25.78 -31.68
N GLN A 106 30.91 25.44 -32.08
CA GLN A 106 30.43 25.43 -33.48
C GLN A 106 28.94 25.03 -33.48
N LEU A 107 28.08 26.02 -33.21
CA LEU A 107 26.71 26.06 -33.75
C LEU A 107 26.77 26.91 -35.03
N SER A 108 26.55 26.27 -36.17
CA SER A 108 26.38 26.90 -37.48
C SER A 108 25.66 25.90 -38.37
N ASN A 109 24.72 26.22 -39.26
CA ASN A 109 23.80 27.33 -39.47
C ASN A 109 22.90 26.83 -40.63
N ASN A 110 21.60 27.11 -40.56
CA ASN A 110 20.60 27.21 -41.65
C ASN A 110 19.24 27.19 -40.94
N GLY A 111 18.59 28.34 -40.71
CA GLY A 111 17.91 29.18 -41.73
C GLY A 111 16.47 28.63 -41.85
N ASP A 112 15.37 29.32 -41.54
CA ASP A 112 15.07 30.74 -41.52
C ASP A 112 13.99 31.05 -40.47
N TYR A 113 14.15 32.17 -39.76
CA TYR A 113 13.07 32.89 -39.08
C TYR A 113 12.75 34.13 -39.91
N GLN A 114 11.50 34.27 -40.36
CA GLN A 114 10.96 35.57 -40.74
C GLN A 114 9.87 35.97 -39.75
N ASP A 115 10.17 37.06 -39.06
CA ASP A 115 9.31 37.91 -38.25
C ASP A 115 8.34 38.69 -39.16
N TYR A 116 7.08 38.86 -38.74
CA TYR A 116 6.33 40.08 -39.04
C TYR A 116 5.32 40.38 -37.94
N ARG A 117 5.61 41.50 -37.26
CA ARG A 117 4.77 42.27 -36.35
C ARG A 117 3.52 42.87 -37.05
N GLN A 118 2.59 43.26 -36.18
CA GLN A 118 1.55 44.32 -36.31
C GLN A 118 0.26 43.98 -37.10
N TYR A 119 -0.89 44.05 -36.41
CA TYR A 119 -1.90 45.14 -36.37
C TYR A 119 -2.87 44.82 -35.21
N ARG A 120 -3.04 45.67 -34.16
CA ARG A 120 -4.13 46.66 -33.94
C ARG A 120 -5.54 46.04 -33.91
N THR A 121 -6.51 46.33 -33.02
CA THR A 121 -6.70 47.19 -31.83
C THR A 121 -8.11 46.87 -31.27
N ASP A 122 -8.32 47.07 -29.97
CA ASP A 122 -9.52 47.52 -29.23
C ASP A 122 -10.95 47.03 -29.60
N SER A 123 -11.71 46.56 -28.59
CA SER A 123 -12.84 47.33 -28.01
C SER A 123 -13.88 46.45 -27.27
N TYR A 124 -14.50 47.07 -26.26
CA TYR A 124 -15.51 46.61 -25.30
C TYR A 124 -16.85 46.14 -25.90
N GLY A 125 -17.60 45.31 -25.17
CA GLY A 125 -19.06 45.16 -25.36
C GLY A 125 -19.71 44.01 -24.60
N ASN A 126 -20.33 44.32 -23.46
CA ASN A 126 -21.34 43.54 -22.74
C ASN A 126 -22.70 43.67 -23.47
N TYR A 127 -23.54 42.62 -23.56
CA TYR A 127 -25.02 42.69 -23.44
C TYR A 127 -25.71 41.31 -23.52
N ASP A 128 -26.81 41.24 -22.77
CA ASP A 128 -27.76 40.16 -22.50
C ASP A 128 -28.57 39.62 -23.71
N GLY A 129 -29.22 38.46 -23.49
CA GLY A 129 -30.53 38.17 -24.10
C GLY A 129 -30.69 36.82 -24.80
N ALA A 130 -31.47 35.91 -24.19
CA ALA A 130 -32.09 34.72 -24.81
C ALA A 130 -33.14 35.12 -25.90
N PRO A 131 -33.92 34.24 -26.59
CA PRO A 131 -34.07 32.77 -26.45
C PRO A 131 -34.35 31.94 -27.76
N ASN A 132 -34.36 30.61 -27.59
CA ASN A 132 -35.23 29.57 -28.18
C ASN A 132 -35.36 29.28 -29.71
N ASN A 133 -35.22 27.98 -30.05
CA ASN A 133 -35.82 27.14 -31.12
C ASN A 133 -34.72 26.19 -31.66
N GLY A 134 -34.76 24.86 -31.56
CA GLY A 134 -35.87 23.92 -31.57
C GLY A 134 -36.15 23.47 -33.01
N TYR A 135 -35.60 22.32 -33.45
CA TYR A 135 -36.18 21.40 -34.45
C TYR A 135 -35.42 20.05 -34.50
N ASP A 136 -36.20 18.98 -34.36
CA ASP A 136 -35.92 17.56 -34.59
C ASP A 136 -35.72 17.20 -36.07
N GLN A 137 -34.95 16.13 -36.35
CA GLN A 137 -35.33 14.94 -37.15
C GLN A 137 -34.14 13.94 -37.21
N GLN A 138 -34.28 12.74 -36.62
CA GLN A 138 -34.55 11.43 -37.27
C GLN A 138 -33.39 10.95 -38.19
N ASP A 139 -32.84 9.73 -38.14
CA ASP A 139 -33.46 8.43 -37.83
C ASP A 139 -32.38 7.31 -37.68
N ARG A 140 -32.71 6.31 -36.83
CA ARG A 140 -32.42 4.85 -36.86
C ARG A 140 -31.00 4.24 -36.84
N GLY A 141 -30.80 3.31 -35.88
CA GLY A 141 -29.84 2.20 -36.02
C GLY A 141 -29.45 1.33 -34.79
N VAL A 142 -30.40 0.77 -34.03
CA VAL A 142 -30.37 -0.56 -33.33
C VAL A 142 -29.27 -0.88 -32.27
N VAL A 143 -29.57 -0.71 -30.97
CA VAL A 143 -29.83 -1.70 -29.87
C VAL A 143 -28.68 -2.60 -29.35
N THR A 144 -28.27 -2.38 -28.10
CA THR A 144 -28.09 -3.42 -27.05
C THR A 144 -28.51 -2.88 -25.67
N GLY A 145 -29.29 -3.68 -24.94
CA GLY A 145 -30.17 -3.32 -23.82
C GLY A 145 -29.56 -2.62 -22.59
N GLY A 146 -30.30 -1.64 -22.08
CA GLY A 146 -30.12 -1.00 -20.78
C GLY A 146 -30.80 -1.77 -19.64
N ILE A 147 -30.26 -1.60 -18.44
CA ILE A 147 -30.73 -2.15 -17.15
C ILE A 147 -32.04 -1.45 -16.75
N PRO A 148 -33.05 -2.15 -16.20
CA PRO A 148 -34.28 -1.52 -15.72
C PRO A 148 -34.01 -0.57 -14.55
N ARG A 149 -34.56 0.65 -14.63
CA ARG A 149 -34.83 1.50 -13.47
C ARG A 149 -36.30 1.38 -13.10
N ASP A 150 -36.57 1.68 -11.83
CA ASP A 150 -37.85 1.88 -11.16
C ASP A 150 -38.45 0.65 -10.45
N GLY A 151 -37.93 0.44 -9.23
CA GLY A 151 -38.72 -0.03 -8.09
C GLY A 151 -38.49 0.94 -6.93
N ASP A 152 -39.55 1.54 -6.41
CA ASP A 152 -39.50 2.55 -5.35
C ASP A 152 -38.81 2.02 -4.08
N ILE A 153 -37.58 2.46 -3.80
CA ILE A 153 -37.00 2.35 -2.46
C ILE A 153 -37.41 3.60 -1.70
N GLN A 154 -38.44 3.46 -0.87
CA GLN A 154 -38.85 4.48 0.08
C GLN A 154 -37.76 4.63 1.17
N ARG A 155 -36.82 5.56 0.98
CA ARG A 155 -35.83 5.93 2.00
C ARG A 155 -36.48 6.88 3.00
N GLN A 156 -36.63 6.43 4.25
CA GLN A 156 -37.04 7.28 5.38
C GLN A 156 -35.89 8.25 5.74
N PRO A 157 -36.16 9.56 5.98
CA PRO A 157 -35.17 10.50 6.51
C PRO A 157 -34.74 10.13 7.94
N LEU A 158 -33.43 10.17 8.21
CA LEU A 158 -32.80 9.79 9.49
C LEU A 158 -32.87 10.89 10.58
N ASP A 159 -33.76 11.86 10.43
CA ASP A 159 -33.74 13.07 11.26
C ASP A 159 -34.47 12.91 12.60
N ASN A 160 -35.22 11.81 12.79
CA ASN A 160 -36.11 11.63 13.95
C ASN A 160 -35.81 10.35 14.78
N GLN A 161 -34.57 10.20 15.25
CA GLN A 161 -34.27 9.22 16.30
C GLN A 161 -33.62 9.90 17.53
N PRO A 162 -34.14 9.72 18.75
CA PRO A 162 -33.61 10.35 19.96
C PRO A 162 -32.27 9.74 20.40
N LEU A 163 -31.38 10.61 20.91
CA LEU A 163 -30.04 10.28 21.39
C LEU A 163 -30.07 9.48 22.71
N PRO A 164 -29.22 8.45 22.90
CA PRO A 164 -28.97 7.87 24.22
C PRO A 164 -27.95 8.71 25.00
N GLY A 165 -28.31 9.12 26.23
CA GLY A 165 -27.35 9.45 27.30
C GLY A 165 -26.66 10.81 27.24
N LYS A 166 -27.38 11.90 27.55
CA LYS A 166 -26.73 13.11 28.10
C LYS A 166 -26.34 12.83 29.55
N ASN A 167 -25.05 12.78 29.86
CA ASN A 167 -24.56 13.18 31.18
C ASN A 167 -23.19 13.88 31.05
N GLN A 168 -23.08 14.97 31.80
CA GLN A 168 -22.05 16.00 31.72
C GLN A 168 -20.76 15.60 32.46
N GLY A 169 -19.64 16.02 31.88
CA GLY A 169 -18.48 16.53 32.62
C GLY A 169 -17.45 15.50 33.06
N GLN A 170 -16.39 15.33 32.26
CA GLN A 170 -15.02 15.11 32.75
C GLN A 170 -14.02 15.22 31.58
N THR A 171 -13.13 16.21 31.66
CA THR A 171 -11.97 16.38 30.78
C THR A 171 -10.85 15.47 31.25
N ASN A 172 -10.26 14.66 30.36
CA ASN A 172 -9.02 13.95 30.67
C ASN A 172 -7.98 14.11 29.57
N GLN A 173 -6.78 14.52 29.99
CA GLN A 173 -5.60 14.78 29.18
C GLN A 173 -4.78 13.50 29.12
N ASN A 174 -4.84 12.74 28.02
CA ASN A 174 -3.73 11.90 27.54
C ASN A 174 -4.13 11.28 26.21
N GLY A 175 -3.52 11.81 25.16
CA GLY A 175 -3.81 11.50 23.77
C GLY A 175 -2.84 10.49 23.18
N SER A 176 -3.29 9.26 22.97
CA SER A 176 -2.63 8.26 22.09
C SER A 176 -3.42 6.95 22.02
N ASP A 177 -4.74 7.03 21.88
CA ASP A 177 -5.59 5.85 21.64
C ASP A 177 -6.58 6.14 20.50
N TYR A 178 -6.23 5.67 19.31
CA TYR A 178 -7.21 5.64 18.22
C TYR A 178 -8.25 4.55 18.53
N ALA A 179 -9.43 5.06 18.92
CA ALA A 179 -10.59 4.40 19.49
C ALA A 179 -10.49 4.08 21.00
N SER A 180 -10.47 5.09 21.87
CA SER A 180 -10.83 4.95 23.29
C SER A 180 -12.14 5.66 23.62
N ILE A 181 -13.08 4.92 24.21
CA ILE A 181 -14.08 5.46 25.14
C ILE A 181 -13.58 5.08 26.54
N ASP A 182 -13.73 6.00 27.50
CA ASP A 182 -13.25 5.98 28.89
C ASP A 182 -13.54 4.67 29.67
N PRO A 183 -12.54 4.04 30.35
CA PRO A 183 -12.73 2.85 31.15
C PRO A 183 -12.94 3.19 32.63
N GLN A 184 -14.19 3.31 33.07
CA GLN A 184 -14.50 3.24 34.50
C GLN A 184 -15.72 2.35 34.78
N GLN A 185 -15.48 1.04 34.80
CA GLN A 185 -16.11 0.16 35.78
C GLN A 185 -15.37 -1.19 35.85
N SER A 186 -14.78 -1.45 37.02
CA SER A 186 -14.21 -2.75 37.38
C SER A 186 -15.33 -3.72 37.80
N THR A 187 -15.25 -4.99 37.37
CA THR A 187 -15.59 -6.27 38.06
C THR A 187 -15.94 -7.39 37.04
N PRO A 188 -15.89 -8.68 37.44
CA PRO A 188 -14.75 -9.60 37.44
C PRO A 188 -14.71 -10.55 36.23
N ASP A 189 -13.51 -11.07 35.96
CA ASP A 189 -13.15 -12.00 34.90
C ASP A 189 -14.01 -13.29 34.85
N ILE A 190 -14.66 -13.54 33.69
CA ILE A 190 -14.98 -14.91 33.27
C ILE A 190 -14.04 -15.26 32.11
N VAL A 191 -12.87 -15.78 32.48
CA VAL A 191 -11.90 -16.34 31.54
C VAL A 191 -12.33 -17.76 31.19
N ASN A 192 -13.01 -17.93 30.05
CA ASN A 192 -12.88 -19.19 29.33
C ASN A 192 -11.52 -19.17 28.64
N LYS A 193 -10.53 -19.71 29.34
CA LYS A 193 -9.15 -19.88 28.86
C LYS A 193 -9.19 -20.77 27.61
N PRO A 194 -8.70 -20.33 26.45
CA PRO A 194 -8.39 -21.25 25.36
C PRO A 194 -7.46 -22.34 25.90
N ALA A 195 -7.56 -23.57 25.38
CA ALA A 195 -6.69 -24.68 25.79
C ALA A 195 -5.23 -24.19 25.85
N ASP A 196 -4.57 -24.43 27.00
CA ASP A 196 -3.24 -23.90 27.30
C ASP A 196 -2.27 -24.12 26.13
N GLU A 197 -2.01 -23.05 25.37
CA GLU A 197 -0.99 -23.05 24.35
C GLU A 197 0.34 -23.39 25.04
N PRO A 198 1.07 -24.44 24.61
CA PRO A 198 2.35 -24.77 25.22
C PRO A 198 3.27 -23.53 25.26
N VAL A 199 3.91 -23.30 26.40
CA VAL A 199 4.85 -22.18 26.53
C VAL A 199 6.10 -22.51 25.73
N ILE A 200 6.27 -21.84 24.58
CA ILE A 200 7.49 -21.95 23.78
C ILE A 200 8.63 -21.31 24.56
N THR A 201 9.52 -22.16 25.10
CA THR A 201 10.69 -21.69 25.85
C THR A 201 11.86 -21.49 24.89
N LEU A 202 12.34 -20.25 24.79
CA LEU A 202 13.58 -19.94 24.09
C LEU A 202 14.77 -20.00 25.03
N LYS A 203 15.85 -20.62 24.55
CA LYS A 203 17.11 -20.70 25.28
C LYS A 203 18.11 -19.71 24.70
N GLY A 204 18.34 -18.61 25.42
CA GLY A 204 19.46 -17.69 25.17
C GLY A 204 19.51 -17.05 23.78
N LYS A 205 18.36 -16.92 23.08
CA LYS A 205 18.31 -16.39 21.72
C LYS A 205 18.59 -14.89 21.67
N SER A 206 19.44 -14.50 20.74
CA SER A 206 19.66 -13.10 20.39
C SER A 206 18.48 -12.52 19.61
N LYS A 207 18.36 -11.19 19.59
CA LYS A 207 17.33 -10.50 18.77
C LYS A 207 17.42 -10.86 17.29
N MET A 208 18.63 -11.11 16.78
CA MET A 208 18.87 -11.44 15.38
C MET A 208 18.36 -12.84 15.03
N GLU A 209 18.52 -13.80 15.95
CA GLU A 209 17.96 -15.15 15.78
C GLU A 209 16.44 -15.14 15.85
N ILE A 210 15.87 -14.33 16.74
CA ILE A 210 14.41 -14.14 16.80
C ILE A 210 13.90 -13.47 15.52
N THR A 211 14.62 -12.46 15.01
CA THR A 211 14.26 -11.82 13.74
C THR A 211 14.30 -12.81 12.58
N ALA A 212 15.28 -13.73 12.56
CA ALA A 212 15.31 -14.80 11.57
C ALA A 212 14.07 -15.70 11.66
N LEU A 213 13.64 -16.07 12.87
CA LEU A 213 12.41 -16.83 13.09
C LEU A 213 11.16 -16.07 12.63
N GLU A 214 11.03 -14.79 12.98
CA GLU A 214 9.90 -13.94 12.55
C GLU A 214 9.84 -13.81 11.02
N VAL A 215 10.99 -13.54 10.38
CA VAL A 215 11.07 -13.46 8.91
C VAL A 215 10.78 -14.80 8.25
N PHE A 216 11.24 -15.90 8.84
CA PHE A 216 10.91 -17.24 8.36
C PHE A 216 9.40 -17.44 8.34
N LEU A 217 8.72 -17.20 9.46
CA LEU A 217 7.26 -17.33 9.57
C LEU A 217 6.54 -16.43 8.55
N ALA A 218 6.96 -15.17 8.42
CA ALA A 218 6.38 -14.23 7.46
C ALA A 218 6.47 -14.76 6.02
N ARG A 219 7.62 -15.32 5.60
CA ARG A 219 7.79 -15.92 4.25
C ARG A 219 6.90 -17.15 4.03
N GLN A 220 6.51 -17.85 5.10
CA GLN A 220 5.56 -18.96 5.02
C GLN A 220 4.11 -18.49 4.87
N GLY A 221 3.84 -17.19 4.96
CA GLY A 221 2.47 -16.62 4.95
C GLY A 221 1.86 -16.58 6.35
N ILE A 222 2.69 -16.73 7.37
CA ILE A 222 2.27 -16.70 8.75
C ILE A 222 2.88 -15.46 9.38
N SER A 223 2.12 -14.37 9.38
CA SER A 223 2.62 -13.08 9.86
C SER A 223 2.89 -13.13 11.37
N PRO A 224 4.07 -12.67 11.83
CA PRO A 224 4.32 -12.40 13.24
C PRO A 224 3.77 -11.03 13.68
N GLY A 225 3.21 -10.24 12.75
CA GLY A 225 2.88 -8.82 12.94
C GLY A 225 4.12 -7.94 12.71
N ALA A 226 4.24 -6.84 13.45
CA ALA A 226 5.40 -5.96 13.37
C ALA A 226 6.65 -6.68 13.90
N ILE A 227 7.64 -6.88 13.03
CA ILE A 227 8.89 -7.59 13.37
C ILE A 227 9.72 -6.68 14.29
N ASP A 228 9.98 -7.16 15.51
CA ASP A 228 10.66 -6.38 16.55
C ASP A 228 11.87 -7.11 17.18
N GLY A 229 12.19 -8.31 16.68
CA GLY A 229 13.28 -9.15 17.15
C GLY A 229 13.06 -9.66 18.58
N ARG A 230 11.82 -9.71 19.05
CA ARG A 230 11.45 -10.18 20.40
C ARG A 230 10.44 -11.30 20.29
N MET A 231 10.47 -12.16 21.30
CA MET A 231 9.47 -13.20 21.41
C MET A 231 8.32 -12.72 22.27
N GLY A 232 7.13 -13.03 21.81
CA GLY A 232 5.88 -12.61 22.40
C GLY A 232 4.72 -13.41 21.84
N ALA A 233 3.52 -13.08 22.30
CA ALA A 233 2.31 -13.85 21.98
C ALA A 233 2.06 -13.99 20.47
N ASN A 234 2.34 -12.96 19.66
CA ASN A 234 2.14 -13.06 18.21
C ASN A 234 3.11 -14.05 17.55
N VAL A 235 4.39 -14.07 17.94
CA VAL A 235 5.36 -15.04 17.41
C VAL A 235 4.99 -16.46 17.84
N THR A 236 4.59 -16.66 19.10
CA THR A 236 4.08 -17.95 19.59
C THR A 236 2.90 -18.45 18.76
N LYS A 237 1.91 -17.59 18.52
CA LYS A 237 0.74 -17.89 17.70
C LYS A 237 1.07 -18.16 16.23
N ALA A 238 2.07 -17.46 15.68
CA ALA A 238 2.58 -17.70 14.35
C ALA A 238 3.24 -19.09 14.24
N ILE A 239 4.01 -19.53 15.25
CA ILE A 239 4.59 -20.89 15.25
C ILE A 239 3.49 -21.96 15.23
N TYR A 240 2.40 -21.76 15.98
CA TYR A 240 1.25 -22.67 15.94
C TYR A 240 0.55 -22.69 14.59
N ALA A 241 0.31 -21.51 14.00
CA ALA A 241 -0.31 -21.42 12.69
C ALA A 241 0.57 -22.05 11.59
N TYR A 242 1.90 -21.96 11.71
CA TYR A 242 2.83 -22.67 10.83
C TYR A 242 2.69 -24.20 10.94
N GLN A 243 2.57 -24.72 12.16
CA GLN A 243 2.34 -26.15 12.38
C GLN A 243 0.99 -26.59 11.81
N GLN A 244 -0.06 -25.78 11.97
CA GLN A 244 -1.38 -26.05 11.37
C GLN A 244 -1.33 -26.03 9.84
N MET A 245 -0.60 -25.09 9.25
CA MET A 245 -0.47 -24.94 7.80
C MET A 245 0.30 -26.10 7.16
N THR A 246 1.39 -26.53 7.79
CA THR A 246 2.36 -27.45 7.16
C THR A 246 2.33 -28.86 7.73
N GLY A 247 1.71 -29.07 8.89
CA GLY A 247 1.82 -30.29 9.69
C GLY A 247 3.19 -30.47 10.36
N GLN A 248 4.14 -29.57 10.15
CA GLN A 248 5.50 -29.68 10.68
C GLN A 248 5.65 -28.93 12.01
N THR A 249 6.28 -29.57 12.99
CA THR A 249 6.68 -28.89 14.22
C THR A 249 7.95 -28.10 13.97
N LEU A 250 7.87 -26.78 14.07
CA LEU A 250 9.05 -25.91 14.05
C LEU A 250 9.73 -25.94 15.42
N ASP A 251 11.03 -26.23 15.45
CA ASP A 251 11.85 -25.99 16.65
C ASP A 251 12.42 -24.57 16.61
N PRO A 252 11.87 -23.61 17.39
CA PRO A 252 12.34 -22.24 17.40
C PRO A 252 13.72 -22.08 18.07
N ASN A 253 14.24 -23.14 18.70
CA ASN A 253 15.61 -23.16 19.23
C ASN A 253 16.65 -23.61 18.19
N ASN A 254 16.24 -24.15 17.04
CA ASN A 254 17.14 -24.59 15.99
C ASN A 254 17.39 -23.48 14.95
N THR A 255 18.22 -22.51 15.32
CA THR A 255 18.57 -21.35 14.45
C THR A 255 19.15 -21.80 13.11
N ASP A 256 20.03 -22.81 13.11
CA ASP A 256 20.72 -23.25 11.89
C ASP A 256 19.73 -23.82 10.86
N ALA A 257 18.76 -24.61 11.32
CA ALA A 257 17.69 -25.10 10.45
C ALA A 257 16.84 -23.96 9.87
N ILE A 258 16.49 -22.96 10.70
CA ILE A 258 15.73 -21.78 10.26
C ILE A 258 16.51 -20.98 9.21
N LEU A 259 17.80 -20.73 9.45
CA LEU A 259 18.66 -19.99 8.53
C LEU A 259 18.86 -20.72 7.20
N GLU A 260 19.00 -22.05 7.21
CA GLU A 260 19.12 -22.82 5.97
C GLU A 260 17.83 -22.74 5.14
N GLN A 261 16.67 -22.87 5.78
CA GLN A 261 15.38 -22.69 5.10
C GLN A 261 15.20 -21.28 4.53
N LEU A 262 15.63 -20.25 5.27
CA LEU A 262 15.63 -18.87 4.78
C LEU A 262 16.53 -18.69 3.54
N ARG A 263 17.71 -19.31 3.55
CA ARG A 263 18.66 -19.27 2.42
C ARG A 263 18.04 -19.88 1.17
N MET A 264 17.26 -20.96 1.32
CA MET A 264 16.55 -21.61 0.22
C MET A 264 15.30 -20.85 -0.26
N SER A 265 14.72 -19.97 0.57
CA SER A 265 13.41 -19.33 0.33
C SER A 265 13.45 -17.81 0.12
N GLY A 266 14.62 -17.23 -0.18
CA GLY A 266 14.75 -15.79 -0.43
C GLY A 266 15.99 -15.11 0.15
N GLY A 267 16.92 -15.90 0.70
CA GLY A 267 18.21 -15.41 1.21
C GLY A 267 18.12 -14.93 2.66
N MET A 268 19.08 -14.09 3.05
CA MET A 268 19.24 -13.64 4.43
C MET A 268 17.97 -12.94 4.96
N PRO A 269 17.63 -13.10 6.25
CA PRO A 269 16.47 -12.45 6.86
C PRO A 269 16.62 -10.95 6.99
N ILE A 270 17.87 -10.46 7.04
CA ILE A 270 18.21 -9.04 7.11
C ILE A 270 19.11 -8.71 5.92
N VAL A 271 18.77 -7.65 5.21
CA VAL A 271 19.45 -7.19 4.00
C VAL A 271 19.79 -5.71 4.12
N ASN A 272 20.74 -5.26 3.30
CA ASN A 272 21.03 -3.84 3.18
C ASN A 272 20.05 -3.20 2.20
N TYR A 273 19.56 -2.01 2.54
CA TYR A 273 18.71 -1.17 1.71
C TYR A 273 19.28 0.24 1.67
N THR A 274 19.39 0.82 0.47
CA THR A 274 19.82 2.20 0.29
C THR A 274 18.60 3.10 0.22
N ILE A 275 18.50 4.06 1.15
CA ILE A 275 17.41 5.04 1.18
C ILE A 275 17.44 5.84 -0.10
N THR A 276 16.35 5.82 -0.85
CA THR A 276 16.26 6.53 -2.13
C THR A 276 15.90 8.01 -1.92
N ALA A 277 16.11 8.83 -2.94
CA ALA A 277 15.63 10.21 -2.92
C ALA A 277 14.10 10.31 -2.79
N ALA A 278 13.37 9.33 -3.34
CA ALA A 278 11.91 9.25 -3.21
C ALA A 278 11.50 8.91 -1.76
N ASP A 279 12.23 8.02 -1.09
CA ASP A 279 11.99 7.72 0.31
C ASP A 279 12.22 8.95 1.17
N ALA A 280 13.31 9.70 0.99
CA ALA A 280 13.52 10.91 1.79
C ALA A 280 12.50 12.03 1.48
N ALA A 281 11.97 12.08 0.26
CA ALA A 281 11.05 13.13 -0.17
C ALA A 281 9.59 12.94 0.28
N GLY A 282 9.16 11.70 0.56
CA GLY A 282 7.79 11.40 0.96
C GLY A 282 6.81 11.25 -0.19
N PRO A 283 5.50 11.27 0.09
CA PRO A 283 4.84 12.38 0.79
C PRO A 283 4.72 12.18 2.31
N TYR A 284 5.24 13.16 3.06
CA TYR A 284 5.17 13.19 4.53
C TYR A 284 4.29 14.34 5.03
N VAL A 285 3.63 14.11 6.16
CA VAL A 285 2.90 15.15 6.90
C VAL A 285 3.62 15.45 8.22
N ALA A 286 3.56 16.68 8.69
CA ALA A 286 4.31 17.08 9.89
C ALA A 286 3.86 16.34 11.16
N SER A 287 2.56 16.07 11.27
CA SER A 287 1.96 15.31 12.36
C SER A 287 0.54 14.86 11.98
N ILE A 288 0.00 13.89 12.71
CA ILE A 288 -1.39 13.45 12.62
C ILE A 288 -2.10 13.89 13.91
N PRO A 289 -3.06 14.83 13.86
CA PRO A 289 -3.82 15.22 15.04
C PRO A 289 -4.74 14.09 15.48
N GLU A 290 -5.03 14.00 16.77
CA GLU A 290 -5.93 12.97 17.28
C GLU A 290 -7.41 13.25 16.99
N ASP A 291 -7.80 14.52 17.09
CA ASP A 291 -9.16 14.98 16.88
C ASP A 291 -9.62 14.77 15.44
N TYR A 292 -10.82 14.18 15.29
CA TYR A 292 -11.34 13.80 13.99
C TYR A 292 -11.74 15.01 13.15
N ALA A 293 -12.20 16.11 13.76
CA ALA A 293 -12.45 17.34 13.02
C ALA A 293 -11.14 17.90 12.46
N ALA A 294 -10.06 17.93 13.23
CA ALA A 294 -8.74 18.32 12.74
C ALA A 294 -8.24 17.39 11.61
N LYS A 295 -8.36 16.06 11.78
CA LYS A 295 -8.02 15.09 10.72
C LYS A 295 -8.80 15.34 9.43
N SER A 296 -10.09 15.69 9.52
CA SER A 296 -10.95 15.94 8.35
C SER A 296 -10.50 17.13 7.50
N GLN A 297 -9.71 18.04 8.06
CA GLN A 297 -9.17 19.21 7.36
C GLN A 297 -7.80 18.96 6.73
N MET A 298 -7.18 17.81 6.99
CA MET A 298 -5.89 17.48 6.41
C MET A 298 -5.99 17.15 4.91
N PRO A 299 -4.91 17.35 4.13
CA PRO A 299 -4.89 16.90 2.74
C PRO A 299 -4.81 15.37 2.61
N SER A 300 -4.13 14.70 3.54
CA SER A 300 -3.96 13.25 3.61
C SER A 300 -3.50 12.82 5.00
N LEU A 301 -3.79 11.57 5.40
CA LEU A 301 -3.23 10.95 6.60
C LEU A 301 -1.99 10.10 6.24
N GLY A 302 -1.02 10.74 5.60
CA GLY A 302 0.24 10.12 5.18
C GLY A 302 1.16 9.75 6.35
N TYR A 303 2.33 9.18 6.03
CA TYR A 303 3.38 8.95 7.03
C TYR A 303 3.92 10.27 7.57
N THR A 304 4.41 10.26 8.81
CA THR A 304 5.01 11.42 9.47
C THR A 304 6.53 11.47 9.33
N SER A 305 7.17 10.36 8.95
CA SER A 305 8.61 10.30 8.76
C SER A 305 9.05 9.22 7.77
N THR A 306 10.28 9.35 7.25
CA THR A 306 10.93 8.30 6.46
C THR A 306 11.07 7.00 7.24
N THR A 307 11.36 7.08 8.53
CA THR A 307 11.54 5.88 9.37
C THR A 307 10.24 5.11 9.53
N GLU A 308 9.13 5.79 9.79
CA GLU A 308 7.79 5.19 9.87
C GLU A 308 7.41 4.51 8.54
N MET A 309 7.58 5.22 7.42
CA MET A 309 7.30 4.68 6.09
C MET A 309 8.14 3.44 5.77
N LEU A 310 9.43 3.46 6.09
CA LEU A 310 10.32 2.32 5.87
C LEU A 310 10.00 1.16 6.83
N ALA A 311 9.63 1.45 8.07
CA ALA A 311 9.19 0.43 9.02
C ALA A 311 7.94 -0.30 8.49
N GLU A 312 6.93 0.44 8.06
CA GLU A 312 5.73 -0.11 7.40
C GLU A 312 6.07 -0.89 6.13
N ARG A 313 6.92 -0.35 5.25
CA ARG A 313 7.34 -1.01 4.00
C ARG A 313 8.01 -2.36 4.24
N PHE A 314 8.85 -2.45 5.27
CA PHE A 314 9.61 -3.65 5.59
C PHE A 314 8.95 -4.49 6.70
N HIS A 315 7.72 -4.15 7.12
CA HIS A 315 6.95 -4.88 8.13
C HIS A 315 7.64 -4.93 9.51
N MET A 316 8.33 -3.85 9.87
CA MET A 316 9.13 -3.74 11.10
C MET A 316 8.44 -2.83 12.12
N ASP A 317 8.73 -3.07 13.39
CA ASP A 317 8.54 -2.04 14.41
C ASP A 317 9.53 -0.89 14.19
N GLU A 318 9.06 0.36 14.29
CA GLU A 318 9.89 1.54 14.01
C GLU A 318 11.06 1.68 15.00
N SER A 319 10.85 1.35 16.28
CA SER A 319 11.91 1.39 17.28
C SER A 319 12.96 0.31 17.03
N TYR A 320 12.52 -0.86 16.54
CA TYR A 320 13.43 -1.92 16.15
C TYR A 320 14.24 -1.57 14.90
N LEU A 321 13.62 -0.96 13.89
CA LEU A 321 14.33 -0.45 12.70
C LEU A 321 15.43 0.54 13.08
N LYS A 322 15.15 1.48 14.00
CA LYS A 322 16.15 2.42 14.53
C LYS A 322 17.26 1.69 15.29
N ALA A 323 16.91 0.73 16.15
CA ALA A 323 17.87 -0.03 16.94
C ALA A 323 18.80 -0.90 16.08
N LEU A 324 18.30 -1.41 14.94
CA LEU A 324 19.08 -2.18 13.97
C LEU A 324 20.08 -1.30 13.18
N ASN A 325 19.85 0.02 13.16
CA ASN A 325 20.62 1.01 12.41
C ASN A 325 21.13 2.16 13.32
N PRO A 326 21.97 1.85 14.31
CA PRO A 326 22.43 2.85 15.27
C PRO A 326 23.20 3.97 14.56
N GLY A 327 22.82 5.22 14.83
CA GLY A 327 23.50 6.41 14.33
C GLY A 327 23.23 6.77 12.86
N VAL A 328 22.32 6.06 12.18
CA VAL A 328 21.94 6.42 10.81
C VAL A 328 20.86 7.51 10.80
N ASP A 329 21.05 8.53 9.96
CA ASP A 329 20.01 9.49 9.62
C ASP A 329 19.15 8.94 8.46
N PHE A 330 17.90 8.59 8.77
CA PHE A 330 16.94 8.04 7.81
C PHE A 330 16.43 9.08 6.80
N THR A 331 16.72 10.36 6.98
CA THR A 331 16.29 11.43 6.07
C THR A 331 17.27 11.66 4.92
N VAL A 332 18.46 11.04 4.98
CA VAL A 332 19.53 11.26 3.98
C VAL A 332 19.45 10.19 2.88
N PRO A 333 19.15 10.57 1.62
CA PRO A 333 19.27 9.66 0.48
C PRO A 333 20.70 9.12 0.34
N GLY A 334 20.83 7.86 -0.06
CA GLY A 334 22.11 7.16 -0.20
C GLY A 334 22.59 6.49 1.09
N SER A 335 22.03 6.82 2.25
CA SER A 335 22.28 6.08 3.49
C SER A 335 21.90 4.61 3.33
N THR A 336 22.81 3.72 3.70
CA THR A 336 22.55 2.27 3.68
C THR A 336 22.13 1.82 5.07
N ILE A 337 20.93 1.26 5.16
CA ILE A 337 20.34 0.70 6.38
C ILE A 337 20.15 -0.80 6.25
N LYS A 338 20.09 -1.49 7.38
CA LYS A 338 19.66 -2.87 7.52
C LYS A 338 18.17 -2.92 7.72
N VAL A 339 17.48 -3.73 6.93
CA VAL A 339 16.04 -3.96 6.99
C VAL A 339 15.76 -5.45 6.93
N VAL A 340 14.59 -5.87 7.40
CA VAL A 340 14.17 -7.27 7.26
C VAL A 340 13.67 -7.55 5.85
N ASN A 341 13.80 -8.81 5.43
CA ASN A 341 13.38 -9.27 4.11
C ASN A 341 12.31 -10.36 4.26
N THR A 342 11.04 -9.94 4.37
CA THR A 342 9.87 -10.82 4.47
C THR A 342 9.53 -11.54 3.18
N GLY A 343 10.21 -11.23 2.07
CA GLY A 343 9.93 -11.79 0.76
C GLY A 343 8.64 -11.22 0.14
N PRO A 344 8.20 -11.75 -1.01
CA PRO A 344 6.93 -11.35 -1.61
C PRO A 344 5.76 -11.81 -0.73
N GLY A 345 4.74 -10.97 -0.64
CA GLY A 345 3.50 -11.32 0.03
C GLY A 345 2.78 -12.49 -0.63
N LYS A 346 1.91 -13.16 0.13
CA LYS A 346 1.11 -14.28 -0.38
C LYS A 346 0.12 -13.83 -1.44
N THR A 347 -0.08 -14.72 -2.40
CA THR A 347 -1.03 -14.57 -3.50
C THR A 347 -1.91 -15.79 -3.56
N GLY A 348 -3.17 -15.63 -3.96
CA GLY A 348 -4.11 -16.73 -4.06
C GLY A 348 -5.54 -16.21 -4.10
N THR A 349 -6.50 -17.13 -4.05
CA THR A 349 -7.92 -16.80 -3.87
C THR A 349 -8.39 -17.34 -2.53
N VAL A 350 -8.75 -16.43 -1.64
CA VAL A 350 -9.36 -16.78 -0.35
C VAL A 350 -10.84 -17.08 -0.57
N ALA A 351 -11.28 -18.24 -0.12
CA ALA A 351 -12.69 -18.64 -0.13
C ALA A 351 -13.36 -18.46 1.23
N LYS A 352 -12.59 -18.55 2.31
CA LYS A 352 -13.08 -18.42 3.69
C LYS A 352 -12.05 -17.71 4.58
N ILE A 353 -12.55 -16.81 5.42
CA ILE A 353 -11.78 -16.18 6.49
C ILE A 353 -12.34 -16.70 7.82
N LEU A 354 -11.46 -17.09 8.74
CA LEU A 354 -11.78 -17.41 10.12
C LEU A 354 -11.18 -16.34 11.02
N ALA A 355 -12.02 -15.59 11.73
CA ALA A 355 -11.65 -14.60 12.72
C ALA A 355 -11.77 -15.23 14.11
N ASP A 356 -10.64 -15.67 14.67
CA ASP A 356 -10.55 -16.34 15.97
C ASP A 356 -10.29 -15.30 17.07
N LYS A 357 -11.34 -15.04 17.87
CA LYS A 357 -11.34 -14.01 18.91
C LYS A 357 -10.45 -14.39 20.09
N GLY A 358 -10.52 -15.65 20.54
CA GLY A 358 -9.70 -16.16 21.64
C GLY A 358 -8.20 -16.14 21.32
N ARG A 359 -7.82 -16.55 20.10
CA ARG A 359 -6.42 -16.49 19.64
C ARG A 359 -6.00 -15.09 19.20
N LYS A 360 -6.96 -14.20 18.91
CA LYS A 360 -6.70 -12.90 18.28
C LYS A 360 -5.92 -13.07 16.98
N GLN A 361 -6.45 -13.91 16.09
CA GLN A 361 -5.86 -14.22 14.79
C GLN A 361 -6.92 -14.27 13.70
N VAL A 362 -6.48 -13.99 12.47
CA VAL A 362 -7.26 -14.18 11.25
C VAL A 362 -6.58 -15.24 10.40
N PHE A 363 -7.32 -16.27 10.02
CA PHE A 363 -6.86 -17.33 9.12
C PHE A 363 -7.58 -17.22 7.78
N ALA A 364 -6.84 -17.34 6.69
CA ALA A 364 -7.37 -17.25 5.32
C ALA A 364 -7.21 -18.58 4.61
N TYR A 365 -8.31 -19.19 4.19
CA TYR A 365 -8.37 -20.50 3.56
C TYR A 365 -8.77 -20.42 2.09
N ASP A 366 -8.21 -21.31 1.28
CA ASP A 366 -8.63 -21.52 -0.11
C ASP A 366 -9.95 -22.32 -0.19
N ALA A 367 -10.42 -22.57 -1.41
CA ALA A 367 -11.66 -23.34 -1.64
C ALA A 367 -11.57 -24.82 -1.23
N ASN A 368 -10.35 -25.36 -1.08
CA ASN A 368 -10.10 -26.73 -0.64
C ASN A 368 -9.98 -26.85 0.89
N GLY A 369 -10.08 -25.73 1.61
CA GLY A 369 -9.83 -25.69 3.06
C GLY A 369 -8.35 -25.68 3.44
N THR A 370 -7.45 -25.42 2.48
CA THR A 370 -6.02 -25.26 2.75
C THR A 370 -5.76 -23.87 3.30
N LEU A 371 -5.00 -23.79 4.40
CA LEU A 371 -4.59 -22.52 5.00
C LEU A 371 -3.58 -21.83 4.07
N ILE A 372 -3.91 -20.63 3.58
CA ILE A 372 -3.05 -19.81 2.72
C ILE A 372 -2.20 -18.86 3.57
N ALA A 373 -2.82 -18.23 4.57
CA ALA A 373 -2.16 -17.24 5.41
C ALA A 373 -2.82 -17.14 6.79
N ALA A 374 -2.02 -16.72 7.78
CA ALA A 374 -2.50 -16.41 9.12
C ALA A 374 -1.88 -15.11 9.62
N TYR A 375 -2.69 -14.27 10.25
CA TYR A 375 -2.31 -12.93 10.70
C TYR A 375 -2.67 -12.72 12.16
N PRO A 376 -1.83 -12.06 12.97
CA PRO A 376 -2.26 -11.57 14.27
C PRO A 376 -3.28 -10.46 14.05
N ALA A 377 -4.25 -10.37 14.95
CA ALA A 377 -5.31 -9.39 14.86
C ALA A 377 -5.60 -8.78 16.23
N SER A 378 -6.15 -7.57 16.26
CA SER A 378 -6.90 -7.09 17.42
C SER A 378 -8.38 -7.20 17.10
N ILE A 379 -9.06 -8.12 17.77
CA ILE A 379 -10.48 -8.44 17.58
C ILE A 379 -11.23 -8.06 18.86
N GLY A 380 -12.48 -7.62 18.71
CA GLY A 380 -13.27 -7.08 19.81
C GLY A 380 -13.64 -8.14 20.85
N SER A 381 -13.66 -7.73 22.11
CA SER A 381 -13.85 -8.58 23.29
C SER A 381 -15.33 -8.77 23.65
N ALA A 382 -15.61 -9.43 24.78
CA ALA A 382 -16.96 -9.52 25.31
C ALA A 382 -17.57 -8.13 25.60
N ASP A 383 -16.75 -7.17 26.05
CA ASP A 383 -17.18 -5.81 26.39
C ASP A 383 -17.42 -4.94 25.14
N THR A 384 -16.79 -5.32 24.02
CA THR A 384 -16.89 -4.62 22.72
C THR A 384 -17.03 -5.63 21.58
N PRO A 385 -18.17 -6.33 21.51
CA PRO A 385 -18.28 -7.57 20.74
C PRO A 385 -18.13 -7.33 19.25
N SER A 386 -17.16 -8.05 18.69
CA SER A 386 -17.14 -8.36 17.27
C SER A 386 -18.42 -9.11 16.88
N PRO A 387 -18.77 -9.16 15.58
CA PRO A 387 -19.85 -10.04 15.12
C PRO A 387 -19.63 -11.48 15.63
N SER A 388 -20.71 -12.21 15.86
CA SER A 388 -20.68 -13.65 16.12
C SER A 388 -21.26 -14.39 14.92
N GLY A 389 -20.83 -15.63 14.72
CA GLY A 389 -21.32 -16.47 13.63
C GLY A 389 -20.71 -16.09 12.27
N THR A 390 -21.47 -16.30 11.21
CA THR A 390 -20.99 -16.17 9.82
C THR A 390 -21.54 -14.92 9.16
N VAL A 391 -20.64 -14.12 8.56
CA VAL A 391 -20.95 -12.96 7.73
C VAL A 391 -20.21 -13.08 6.39
N THR A 392 -20.44 -12.15 5.46
CA THR A 392 -19.70 -12.11 4.19
C THR A 392 -18.98 -10.78 4.00
N VAL A 393 -17.92 -10.78 3.19
CA VAL A 393 -17.28 -9.55 2.73
C VAL A 393 -18.19 -8.90 1.68
N GLU A 394 -18.67 -7.68 1.93
CA GLU A 394 -19.51 -6.95 0.98
C GLU A 394 -18.69 -6.20 -0.07
N ARG A 395 -17.61 -5.56 0.37
CA ARG A 395 -16.73 -4.77 -0.51
C ARG A 395 -15.34 -4.64 0.08
N VAL A 396 -14.36 -4.47 -0.80
CA VAL A 396 -12.96 -4.19 -0.46
C VAL A 396 -12.61 -2.81 -0.99
N ALA A 397 -12.04 -1.96 -0.14
CA ALA A 397 -11.58 -0.62 -0.50
C ALA A 397 -10.11 -0.47 -0.11
N PHE A 398 -9.27 -0.18 -1.09
CA PHE A 398 -7.86 0.18 -0.90
C PHE A 398 -7.72 1.68 -0.74
N ASN A 399 -6.86 2.09 0.18
CA ASN A 399 -6.63 3.47 0.60
C ASN A 399 -7.94 4.26 0.84
N PRO A 400 -8.86 3.76 1.69
CA PRO A 400 -10.17 4.36 1.86
C PRO A 400 -10.10 5.67 2.65
N GLY A 401 -10.92 6.65 2.28
CA GLY A 401 -11.32 7.69 3.22
C GLY A 401 -12.24 7.12 4.31
N TYR A 402 -12.43 7.85 5.40
CA TYR A 402 -13.28 7.43 6.51
C TYR A 402 -14.40 8.44 6.78
N THR A 403 -15.65 8.02 6.59
CA THR A 403 -16.82 8.82 7.00
C THR A 403 -17.15 8.51 8.45
N TYR A 404 -16.79 9.44 9.33
CA TYR A 404 -17.15 9.42 10.74
C TYR A 404 -18.57 9.96 10.91
N ASN A 405 -19.43 9.21 11.61
CA ASN A 405 -20.76 9.66 11.99
C ASN A 405 -20.96 9.42 13.50
N PRO A 406 -21.02 10.47 14.34
CA PRO A 406 -21.12 10.33 15.79
C PRO A 406 -22.43 9.66 16.25
N LYS A 407 -23.48 9.68 15.42
CA LYS A 407 -24.75 8.98 15.72
C LYS A 407 -24.67 7.46 15.51
N ILE A 408 -23.70 6.99 14.73
CA ILE A 408 -23.56 5.58 14.33
C ILE A 408 -22.30 4.94 14.94
N ASN A 409 -21.20 5.69 15.02
CA ASN A 409 -19.92 5.22 15.50
C ASN A 409 -19.80 5.39 17.02
N PHE A 410 -19.36 6.57 17.45
CA PHE A 410 -19.15 7.00 18.83
C PHE A 410 -18.86 8.50 18.81
N GLN A 411 -19.00 9.21 19.93
CA GLN A 411 -18.62 10.63 20.00
C GLN A 411 -17.14 10.77 20.37
N GLN A 412 -16.32 11.27 19.43
CA GLN A 412 -14.87 11.47 19.61
C GLN A 412 -14.61 12.94 19.88
N ALA A 413 -13.94 13.27 20.99
CA ALA A 413 -13.58 14.65 21.39
C ALA A 413 -14.74 15.67 21.27
N GLY A 414 -15.97 15.24 21.53
CA GLY A 414 -17.16 16.08 21.44
C GLY A 414 -17.69 16.33 20.03
N ASN A 415 -17.08 15.77 18.98
CA ASN A 415 -17.53 15.91 17.59
C ASN A 415 -18.97 15.40 17.41
N ASP A 416 -19.88 16.28 17.01
CA ASP A 416 -21.32 16.02 16.87
C ASP A 416 -21.80 16.00 15.40
N LYS A 417 -20.87 16.21 14.46
CA LYS A 417 -21.12 16.27 13.02
C LYS A 417 -20.53 15.07 12.29
N VAL A 418 -21.12 14.77 11.13
CA VAL A 418 -20.54 13.84 10.16
C VAL A 418 -19.27 14.47 9.59
N LEU A 419 -18.16 13.73 9.61
CA LEU A 419 -16.86 14.18 9.11
C LEU A 419 -16.36 13.22 8.03
N ASN A 420 -15.77 13.77 6.97
CA ASN A 420 -15.08 12.99 5.96
C ASN A 420 -13.58 13.13 6.18
N ILE A 421 -12.96 12.07 6.68
CA ILE A 421 -11.54 12.01 6.98
C ILE A 421 -10.80 11.49 5.73
N PRO A 422 -9.75 12.20 5.26
CA PRO A 422 -9.01 11.82 4.06
C PRO A 422 -8.27 10.48 4.25
N PRO A 423 -7.94 9.80 3.14
CA PRO A 423 -7.25 8.52 3.19
C PRO A 423 -5.78 8.64 3.61
N GLY A 424 -5.21 7.51 4.01
CA GLY A 424 -3.78 7.34 4.25
C GLY A 424 -3.46 6.23 5.26
N PRO A 425 -2.19 5.80 5.36
CA PRO A 425 -1.76 4.75 6.29
C PRO A 425 -2.06 5.10 7.75
N ASN A 426 -2.07 6.39 8.10
CA ASN A 426 -2.43 6.88 9.43
C ASN A 426 -3.94 7.17 9.61
N GLY A 427 -4.76 6.68 8.67
CA GLY A 427 -6.21 6.75 8.72
C GLY A 427 -6.81 5.87 9.82
N PRO A 428 -8.03 6.16 10.31
CA PRO A 428 -8.70 5.34 11.33
C PRO A 428 -8.85 3.86 10.96
N VAL A 429 -8.90 3.56 9.66
CA VAL A 429 -9.01 2.21 9.10
C VAL A 429 -7.76 1.78 8.32
N GLY A 430 -6.68 2.57 8.40
CA GLY A 430 -5.43 2.33 7.70
C GLY A 430 -5.59 2.27 6.17
N THR A 431 -4.75 1.45 5.54
CA THR A 431 -4.63 1.34 4.08
C THR A 431 -5.71 0.51 3.40
N VAL A 432 -6.54 -0.21 4.16
CA VAL A 432 -7.54 -1.14 3.63
C VAL A 432 -8.77 -1.18 4.51
N TRP A 433 -9.94 -1.22 3.87
CA TRP A 433 -11.21 -1.53 4.51
C TRP A 433 -11.94 -2.65 3.74
N MET A 434 -12.11 -3.80 4.38
CA MET A 434 -12.99 -4.89 3.92
C MET A 434 -14.29 -4.84 4.72
N ALA A 435 -15.35 -4.30 4.12
CA ALA A 435 -16.66 -4.18 4.77
C ALA A 435 -17.28 -5.57 4.92
N LEU A 436 -17.88 -5.84 6.08
CA LEU A 436 -18.65 -7.06 6.33
C LEU A 436 -20.14 -6.79 6.16
N SER A 437 -20.92 -7.86 5.94
CA SER A 437 -22.37 -7.81 5.79
C SER A 437 -23.12 -7.40 7.06
N LYS A 438 -22.42 -7.31 8.18
CA LYS A 438 -22.92 -6.64 9.38
C LYS A 438 -22.55 -5.14 9.28
N PRO A 439 -23.54 -4.23 9.21
CA PRO A 439 -23.28 -2.80 9.05
C PRO A 439 -22.31 -2.28 10.11
N THR A 440 -21.43 -1.37 9.71
CA THR A 440 -20.35 -0.74 10.51
C THR A 440 -19.16 -1.62 10.90
N TYR A 441 -19.18 -2.93 10.60
CA TYR A 441 -18.08 -3.84 10.88
C TYR A 441 -17.21 -4.09 9.65
N GLY A 442 -15.91 -4.26 9.89
CA GLY A 442 -14.93 -4.52 8.83
C GLY A 442 -13.66 -5.20 9.33
N ILE A 443 -12.92 -5.77 8.38
CA ILE A 443 -11.51 -6.15 8.56
C ILE A 443 -10.67 -5.03 7.94
N HIS A 444 -9.73 -4.45 8.68
CA HIS A 444 -9.04 -3.24 8.23
C HIS A 444 -7.60 -3.10 8.76
N GLY A 445 -6.86 -2.19 8.16
CA GLY A 445 -5.51 -1.81 8.60
C GLY A 445 -5.53 -0.93 9.85
N THR A 446 -4.37 -0.41 10.25
CA THR A 446 -4.26 0.41 11.48
C THR A 446 -3.12 1.43 11.34
N PRO A 447 -3.25 2.63 11.95
CA PRO A 447 -2.11 3.54 12.11
C PRO A 447 -1.05 3.01 13.09
N ASP A 448 -1.43 2.05 13.96
CA ASP A 448 -0.58 1.57 15.07
C ASP A 448 -0.24 0.06 14.92
N PRO A 449 0.59 -0.35 13.95
CA PRO A 449 0.84 -1.77 13.66
C PRO A 449 1.47 -2.52 14.84
N SER A 450 2.28 -1.85 15.66
CA SER A 450 2.94 -2.45 16.84
C SER A 450 1.96 -2.86 17.95
N ARG A 451 0.70 -2.40 17.91
CA ARG A 451 -0.35 -2.69 18.91
C ARG A 451 -1.25 -3.88 18.54
N ILE A 452 -1.08 -4.46 17.36
CA ILE A 452 -1.87 -5.61 16.88
C ILE A 452 -1.66 -6.83 17.77
N GLY A 453 -2.76 -7.45 18.23
CA GLY A 453 -2.75 -8.59 19.15
C GLY A 453 -2.47 -8.25 20.62
N LYS A 454 -2.04 -7.00 20.90
CA LYS A 454 -1.74 -6.49 22.25
C LYS A 454 -2.90 -5.69 22.85
N THR A 455 -3.86 -5.29 22.03
CA THR A 455 -5.05 -4.51 22.40
C THR A 455 -6.32 -5.23 21.97
N GLN A 456 -7.47 -4.82 22.51
CA GLN A 456 -8.78 -5.22 22.02
C GLN A 456 -9.33 -4.12 21.12
N SER A 457 -10.05 -4.46 20.06
CA SER A 457 -10.75 -3.48 19.22
C SER A 457 -12.17 -3.24 19.72
N HIS A 458 -12.81 -2.18 19.24
CA HIS A 458 -14.21 -1.89 19.55
C HIS A 458 -15.19 -2.63 18.61
N GLY A 459 -14.88 -3.89 18.28
CA GLY A 459 -15.72 -4.77 17.46
C GLY A 459 -15.24 -5.04 16.02
N CYS A 460 -14.40 -4.20 15.42
CA CYS A 460 -13.82 -4.48 14.10
C CYS A 460 -12.58 -5.40 14.18
N VAL A 461 -12.17 -6.03 13.09
CA VAL A 461 -10.95 -6.84 13.04
C VAL A 461 -9.80 -5.96 12.53
N ARG A 462 -8.85 -5.62 13.41
CA ARG A 462 -7.68 -4.81 13.06
C ARG A 462 -6.49 -5.68 12.74
N LEU A 463 -5.84 -5.40 11.62
CA LEU A 463 -4.57 -5.98 11.18
C LEU A 463 -3.55 -4.85 10.99
N THR A 464 -2.27 -5.21 10.83
CA THR A 464 -1.28 -4.26 10.32
C THR A 464 -1.65 -3.83 8.89
N ASN A 465 -1.17 -2.69 8.43
CA ASN A 465 -1.50 -2.20 7.09
C ASN A 465 -1.05 -3.18 5.99
N TRP A 466 0.14 -3.77 6.14
CA TRP A 466 0.64 -4.76 5.18
C TRP A 466 -0.15 -6.07 5.20
N ASP A 467 -0.51 -6.60 6.37
CA ASP A 467 -1.31 -7.83 6.49
C ASP A 467 -2.72 -7.62 5.93
N ALA A 468 -3.34 -6.47 6.22
CA ALA A 468 -4.65 -6.10 5.66
C ALA A 468 -4.59 -5.99 4.13
N THR A 469 -3.52 -5.39 3.61
CA THR A 469 -3.28 -5.25 2.16
C THR A 469 -3.07 -6.59 1.48
N GLU A 470 -2.28 -7.48 2.08
CA GLU A 470 -2.06 -8.84 1.57
C GLU A 470 -3.38 -9.62 1.51
N LEU A 471 -4.12 -9.66 2.62
CA LEU A 471 -5.41 -10.34 2.69
C LEU A 471 -6.40 -9.77 1.66
N ALA A 472 -6.53 -8.45 1.57
CA ALA A 472 -7.47 -7.80 0.66
C ALA A 472 -7.17 -8.08 -0.82
N LYS A 473 -5.91 -8.30 -1.20
CA LYS A 473 -5.53 -8.68 -2.58
C LYS A 473 -6.00 -10.09 -2.96
N MET A 474 -6.25 -10.95 -1.97
CA MET A 474 -6.71 -12.33 -2.17
C MET A 474 -8.22 -12.51 -1.97
N VAL A 475 -8.92 -11.49 -1.47
CA VAL A 475 -10.34 -11.54 -1.08
C VAL A 475 -11.23 -10.87 -2.13
N LYS A 476 -12.40 -11.47 -2.38
CA LYS A 476 -13.45 -10.90 -3.25
C LYS A 476 -14.75 -10.69 -2.47
N PRO A 477 -15.64 -9.79 -2.91
CA PRO A 477 -17.00 -9.74 -2.39
C PRO A 477 -17.67 -11.11 -2.40
N GLY A 478 -18.40 -11.43 -1.33
CA GLY A 478 -19.05 -12.72 -1.10
C GLY A 478 -18.22 -13.73 -0.31
N VAL A 479 -16.91 -13.50 -0.10
CA VAL A 479 -16.08 -14.37 0.76
C VAL A 479 -16.69 -14.46 2.15
N VAL A 480 -16.79 -15.69 2.66
CA VAL A 480 -17.35 -15.96 3.98
C VAL A 480 -16.35 -15.61 5.07
N VAL A 481 -16.82 -14.94 6.12
CA VAL A 481 -16.06 -14.64 7.33
C VAL A 481 -16.78 -15.27 8.52
N GLU A 482 -16.12 -16.22 9.17
CA GLU A 482 -16.63 -16.92 10.35
C GLU A 482 -15.92 -16.37 11.59
N PHE A 483 -16.70 -15.91 12.58
CA PHE A 483 -16.19 -15.50 13.87
C PHE A 483 -16.33 -16.64 14.87
N VAL A 484 -15.23 -17.02 15.50
CA VAL A 484 -15.16 -18.05 16.56
C VAL A 484 -14.56 -17.48 17.83
N ASP A 485 -14.95 -18.06 18.98
CA ASP A 485 -14.53 -17.61 20.31
C ASP A 485 -13.29 -18.34 20.84
#